data_AF-A0A5P0JJV1-F1
#
_entry.id   AF-A0A5P0JJV1-F1
#
_cell.length_a   1.000
_cell.length_b   1.000
_cell.length_c   1.000
_cell.angle_alpha   90.00
_cell.angle_beta   90.00
_cell.angle_gamma   90.00
#
_symmetry.space_group_name_H-M   'P 1'
#
loop_
_entity.id
_entity.type
_entity.pdbx_description
1 polymer ?
#
loop_
_entity_poly.entity_id
_entity_poly.type
_entity_poly.pdbx_seq_one_letter_code
_entity_poly.pdbx_strand_id
1 'polypeptide(L)'
;SDLPGFNQEQQLMMATLVRYHRKAIKLDDLPRFTLFKKKQFLPLIQLLRLGVLLNNQRQATTTPPTLTLITDDSHWTLRFPHDWFSQNALVLLDLEKEQEYWEGVAGWRLKIEEE
;
A
#
# COMPACT_ATOMS: atom_id res chain seq x y z
N SER A 1 -3.14 -14.11 19.99
CA SER A 1 -2.86 -13.22 21.14
C SER A 1 -4.03 -12.30 21.30
N ASP A 2 -4.59 -12.21 22.50
CA ASP A 2 -5.67 -11.25 22.77
C ASP A 2 -5.10 -9.83 22.80
N LEU A 3 -5.75 -8.90 22.09
CA LEU A 3 -5.43 -7.48 22.08
C LEU A 3 -6.52 -6.72 22.85
N PRO A 4 -6.31 -6.40 24.14
CA PRO A 4 -7.26 -5.61 24.92
C PRO A 4 -7.61 -4.30 24.20
N GLY A 5 -8.91 -3.98 24.12
CA GLY A 5 -9.41 -2.82 23.37
C GLY A 5 -9.84 -3.10 21.93
N PHE A 6 -9.61 -4.32 21.42
CA PHE A 6 -10.06 -4.74 20.09
C PHE A 6 -10.98 -5.96 20.17
N ASN A 7 -12.13 -5.88 19.51
CA ASN A 7 -13.00 -7.04 19.32
C ASN A 7 -12.40 -8.03 18.30
N GLN A 8 -12.95 -9.24 18.21
CA GLN A 8 -12.42 -10.29 17.34
C GLN A 8 -12.34 -9.89 15.86
N GLU A 9 -13.35 -9.20 15.33
CA GLU A 9 -13.32 -8.75 13.92
C GLU A 9 -12.29 -7.66 13.68
N GLN A 10 -12.09 -6.74 14.63
CA GLN A 10 -11.05 -5.72 14.56
C GLN A 10 -9.65 -6.35 14.59
N GLN A 11 -9.44 -7.34 15.46
CA GLN A 11 -8.19 -8.10 15.48
C GLN A 11 -7.94 -8.83 14.16
N LEU A 12 -8.98 -9.46 13.60
CA LEU A 12 -8.91 -10.11 12.29
C LEU A 12 -8.65 -9.11 11.16
N MET A 13 -9.23 -7.92 11.22
CA MET A 13 -9.01 -6.85 10.25
C MET A 13 -7.56 -6.34 10.30
N MET A 14 -7.01 -6.11 11.49
CA MET A 14 -5.59 -5.77 11.66
C MET A 14 -4.66 -6.88 11.15
N ALA A 15 -4.96 -8.14 11.48
CA ALA A 15 -4.21 -9.28 10.97
C ALA A 15 -4.28 -9.36 9.44
N THR A 16 -5.41 -9.01 8.84
CA THR A 16 -5.59 -8.97 7.38
C THR A 16 -4.76 -7.85 6.75
N LEU A 17 -4.76 -6.64 7.31
CA LEU A 17 -3.92 -5.53 6.85
C LEU A 17 -2.44 -5.92 6.86
N VAL A 18 -1.98 -6.49 7.99
CA VAL A 18 -0.59 -6.97 8.13
C VAL A 18 -0.32 -8.20 7.25
N ARG A 19 -1.30 -9.03 6.93
CA ARG A 19 -1.09 -10.16 6.02
C ARG A 19 -0.82 -9.71 4.59
N TYR A 20 -1.53 -8.67 4.13
CA TYR A 20 -1.50 -8.21 2.73
C TYR A 20 -0.66 -6.94 2.50
N HIS A 21 0.17 -6.52 3.48
CA HIS A 21 1.01 -5.32 3.34
C HIS A 21 2.21 -5.46 2.39
N ARG A 22 2.51 -6.65 1.86
CA ARG A 22 3.62 -6.88 0.90
C ARG A 22 3.37 -8.11 0.04
N LYS A 23 4.12 -8.22 -1.08
CA LYS A 23 4.05 -9.33 -2.06
C LYS A 23 2.67 -9.43 -2.75
N ALA A 24 2.48 -10.49 -3.54
CA ALA A 24 1.25 -10.74 -4.28
C ALA A 24 0.00 -10.74 -3.39
N ILE A 25 -1.06 -10.12 -3.90
CA ILE A 25 -2.33 -9.94 -3.19
C ILE A 25 -3.33 -10.95 -3.74
N LYS A 26 -3.98 -11.69 -2.83
CA LYS A 26 -5.05 -12.62 -3.19
C LYS A 26 -6.33 -12.16 -2.51
N LEU A 27 -7.13 -11.38 -3.23
CA LEU A 27 -8.39 -10.84 -2.67
C LEU A 27 -9.44 -11.92 -2.41
N ASP A 28 -9.33 -13.07 -3.06
CA ASP A 28 -10.23 -14.22 -2.87
C ASP A 28 -10.05 -14.88 -1.49
N ASP A 29 -8.84 -14.78 -0.92
CA ASP A 29 -8.50 -15.30 0.41
C ASP A 29 -8.87 -14.31 1.54
N LEU A 30 -9.60 -13.23 1.24
CA LEU A 30 -10.00 -12.26 2.26
C LEU A 30 -11.08 -12.85 3.18
N PRO A 31 -10.92 -12.74 4.51
CA PRO A 31 -11.94 -13.16 5.44
C PRO A 31 -13.22 -12.34 5.23
N ARG A 32 -14.36 -12.96 5.55
CA ARG A 32 -15.65 -12.29 5.55
C ARG A 32 -15.78 -11.51 6.84
N PHE A 33 -15.97 -10.20 6.72
CA PHE A 33 -16.26 -9.30 7.82
C PHE A 33 -17.74 -8.94 7.83
N THR A 34 -18.35 -8.86 9.00
CA THR A 34 -19.72 -8.37 9.19
C THR A 34 -19.73 -6.87 9.51
N LEU A 35 -18.73 -6.37 10.23
CA LEU A 35 -18.62 -4.96 10.64
C LEU A 35 -17.90 -4.10 9.59
N PHE A 36 -17.06 -4.68 8.74
CA PHE A 36 -16.23 -3.94 7.78
C PHE A 36 -16.54 -4.29 6.33
N LYS A 37 -16.85 -3.26 5.52
CA LYS A 37 -17.05 -3.46 4.08
C LYS A 37 -15.72 -3.43 3.34
N LYS A 38 -15.59 -4.22 2.27
CA LYS A 38 -14.39 -4.24 1.39
C LYS A 38 -13.93 -2.84 0.99
N LYS A 39 -14.85 -1.97 0.58
CA LYS A 39 -14.55 -0.58 0.19
C LYS A 39 -13.89 0.26 1.29
N GLN A 40 -14.03 -0.10 2.57
CA GLN A 40 -13.44 0.63 3.68
C GLN A 40 -12.00 0.18 3.97
N PHE A 41 -11.72 -1.12 3.90
CA PHE A 41 -10.40 -1.64 4.30
C PHE A 41 -9.45 -1.91 3.13
N LEU A 42 -9.94 -2.10 1.91
CA LEU A 42 -9.07 -2.30 0.74
C LEU A 42 -8.15 -1.08 0.47
N PRO A 43 -8.63 0.18 0.53
CA PRO A 43 -7.76 1.35 0.45
C PRO A 43 -6.71 1.41 1.58
N LEU A 44 -7.05 0.91 2.77
CA LEU A 44 -6.11 0.85 3.89
C LEU A 44 -4.97 -0.14 3.64
N ILE A 45 -5.25 -1.26 2.94
CA ILE A 45 -4.21 -2.19 2.50
C ILE A 45 -3.28 -1.45 1.53
N GLN A 46 -3.81 -0.80 0.49
CA GLN A 46 -3.00 -0.04 -0.50
C GLN A 46 -2.11 0.99 0.20
N LEU A 47 -2.68 1.77 1.12
CA LEU A 47 -1.95 2.80 1.86
C LEU A 47 -0.85 2.22 2.73
N LEU A 48 -1.11 1.12 3.45
CA LEU A 48 -0.10 0.45 4.27
C LEU A 48 1.03 -0.12 3.40
N ARG A 49 0.72 -0.68 2.23
CA ARG A 49 1.71 -1.21 1.29
C ARG A 49 2.67 -0.11 0.83
N LEU A 50 2.14 1.02 0.37
CA LEU A 50 2.95 2.16 -0.04
C LEU A 50 3.76 2.72 1.14
N GLY A 51 3.15 2.87 2.31
CA GLY A 51 3.83 3.37 3.50
C GLY A 51 5.01 2.50 3.94
N VAL A 52 4.86 1.17 3.89
CA VAL A 52 5.95 0.24 4.20
C VAL A 52 7.03 0.26 3.12
N LEU A 53 6.65 0.29 1.84
CA LEU A 53 7.58 0.32 0.72
C LEU A 53 8.48 1.55 0.77
N LEU A 54 7.89 2.73 0.96
CA LEU A 54 8.62 4.00 1.01
C LEU A 54 9.59 4.08 2.21
N ASN A 55 9.37 3.28 3.25
CA ASN A 55 10.20 3.27 4.47
C ASN A 55 11.08 2.00 4.60
N ASN A 56 11.20 1.22 3.52
CA ASN A 56 11.91 -0.08 3.53
C ASN A 56 13.39 0.06 3.92
N GLN A 57 14.03 1.20 3.59
CA GLN A 57 15.45 1.46 3.89
C GLN A 57 15.69 1.95 5.33
N ARG A 58 14.64 2.09 6.15
CA ARG A 58 14.70 2.52 7.57
C ARG A 58 15.50 3.83 7.70
N GLN A 59 16.63 3.82 8.42
CA GLN A 59 17.47 5.00 8.66
C GLN A 59 18.16 5.53 7.40
N ALA A 60 18.31 4.70 6.36
CA ALA A 60 18.88 5.10 5.08
C ALA A 60 17.83 5.67 4.10
N THR A 61 16.55 5.69 4.50
CA THR A 61 15.47 6.23 3.66
C THR A 61 15.66 7.71 3.41
N THR A 62 15.81 8.11 2.16
CA THR A 62 15.70 9.50 1.75
C THR A 62 14.23 9.87 1.64
N THR A 63 13.71 10.71 2.54
CA THR A 63 12.32 11.17 2.44
C THR A 63 12.20 12.18 1.28
N PRO A 64 11.27 11.99 0.32
CA PRO A 64 11.05 13.00 -0.71
C PRO A 64 10.52 14.30 -0.09
N PRO A 65 10.99 15.48 -0.53
CA PRO A 65 10.52 16.77 -0.02
C PRO A 65 9.01 16.98 -0.24
N THR A 66 8.46 16.47 -1.34
CA THR A 66 7.02 16.44 -1.63
C THR A 66 6.63 15.03 -2.04
N LEU A 67 5.45 14.59 -1.61
CA LEU A 67 4.84 13.33 -2.06
C LEU A 67 3.33 13.54 -2.12
N THR A 68 2.78 13.50 -3.33
CA THR A 68 1.35 13.70 -3.52
C THR A 68 0.69 12.39 -3.95
N LEU A 69 -0.35 11.98 -3.23
CA LEU A 69 -1.20 10.84 -3.59
C LEU A 69 -2.52 11.36 -4.16
N ILE A 70 -2.82 10.99 -5.41
CA ILE A 70 -4.08 11.29 -6.09
C ILE A 70 -4.82 9.96 -6.27
N THR A 71 -6.10 9.90 -5.87
CA THR A 71 -6.88 8.66 -5.91
C THR A 71 -8.16 8.85 -6.72
N ASP A 72 -8.39 7.94 -7.68
CA ASP A 72 -9.67 7.75 -8.36
C ASP A 72 -10.12 6.30 -8.17
N ASP A 73 -10.99 6.06 -7.19
CA ASP A 73 -11.34 4.74 -6.67
C ASP A 73 -10.09 3.93 -6.27
N SER A 74 -9.75 2.88 -7.03
CA SER A 74 -8.59 2.01 -6.83
C SER A 74 -7.48 2.28 -7.85
N HIS A 75 -7.55 3.40 -8.59
CA HIS A 75 -6.49 3.91 -9.47
C HIS A 75 -5.77 5.05 -8.77
N TRP A 76 -4.55 4.78 -8.33
CA TRP A 76 -3.78 5.71 -7.53
C TRP A 76 -2.59 6.22 -8.33
N THR A 77 -2.35 7.52 -8.25
CA THR A 77 -1.18 8.17 -8.82
C THR A 77 -0.34 8.73 -7.69
N LEU A 78 0.91 8.29 -7.61
CA LEU A 78 1.90 8.77 -6.65
C LEU A 78 2.87 9.69 -7.38
N ARG A 79 2.86 10.96 -7.01
CA ARG A 79 3.71 12.00 -7.62
C ARG A 79 4.86 12.35 -6.70
N PHE A 80 6.06 12.25 -7.25
CA PHE A 80 7.33 12.55 -6.62
C PHE A 80 7.89 13.88 -7.13
N PRO A 81 8.85 14.49 -6.40
CA PRO A 81 9.55 15.67 -6.88
C PRO A 81 10.38 15.33 -8.11
N HIS A 82 10.60 16.33 -8.97
CA HIS A 82 11.48 16.20 -10.13
C HIS A 82 12.86 15.65 -9.75
N ASP A 83 13.41 14.77 -10.59
CA ASP A 83 14.74 14.17 -10.44
C ASP A 83 14.97 13.34 -9.15
N TRP A 84 13.92 13.03 -8.39
CA TRP A 84 14.07 12.31 -7.13
C TRP A 84 14.55 10.87 -7.34
N PHE A 85 14.07 10.20 -8.39
CA PHE A 85 14.47 8.83 -8.69
C PHE A 85 15.91 8.72 -9.22
N SER A 86 16.48 9.80 -9.77
CA SER A 86 17.89 9.86 -10.18
C SER A 86 18.85 9.56 -9.02
N GLN A 87 18.45 9.91 -7.79
CA GLN A 87 19.21 9.64 -6.56
C GLN A 87 18.67 8.43 -5.78
N ASN A 88 17.44 7.99 -6.05
CA ASN A 88 16.71 6.98 -5.30
C ASN A 88 16.22 5.82 -6.20
N ALA A 89 17.07 5.36 -7.12
CA ALA A 89 16.72 4.33 -8.11
C ALA A 89 16.21 3.01 -7.49
N LEU A 90 16.65 2.67 -6.27
CA LEU A 90 16.14 1.50 -5.54
C LEU A 90 14.65 1.64 -5.19
N VAL A 91 14.20 2.85 -4.86
CA VAL A 91 12.79 3.08 -4.54
C VAL A 91 11.94 3.00 -5.80
N LEU A 92 12.44 3.49 -6.95
CA LEU A 92 11.76 3.32 -8.23
C LEU A 92 11.55 1.83 -8.54
N LEU A 93 12.59 1.01 -8.40
CA LEU A 93 12.52 -0.43 -8.68
C LEU A 93 11.57 -1.16 -7.72
N ASP A 94 11.49 -0.74 -6.45
CA ASP A 94 10.51 -1.27 -5.51
C ASP A 94 9.08 -0.85 -5.89
N LEU A 95 8.86 0.39 -6.34
CA LEU A 95 7.56 0.89 -6.80
C LEU A 95 7.10 0.18 -8.08
N GLU A 96 7.99 -0.05 -9.05
CA GLU A 96 7.69 -0.78 -10.28
C GLU A 96 7.19 -2.21 -9.97
N LYS A 97 7.87 -2.91 -9.06
CA LYS A 97 7.39 -4.22 -8.57
C LYS A 97 6.03 -4.13 -7.89
N GLU A 98 5.76 -3.03 -7.18
CA GLU A 98 4.47 -2.80 -6.55
C GLU A 98 3.37 -2.54 -7.58
N GLN A 99 3.68 -1.85 -8.69
CA GLN A 99 2.77 -1.74 -9.84
C GLN A 99 2.41 -3.12 -10.40
N GLU A 100 3.40 -3.99 -10.61
CA GLU A 100 3.16 -5.37 -11.07
C GLU A 100 2.24 -6.15 -10.11
N TYR A 101 2.42 -6.00 -8.79
CA TYR A 101 1.53 -6.63 -7.82
C TYR A 101 0.10 -6.10 -7.89
N TRP A 102 -0.09 -4.81 -8.17
CA TRP A 102 -1.41 -4.19 -8.28
C TRP A 102 -2.10 -4.58 -9.59
N GLU A 103 -1.36 -4.71 -10.69
CA GLU A 103 -1.90 -5.19 -11.96
C GLU A 103 -2.46 -6.61 -11.87
N GLY A 104 -1.90 -7.45 -10.98
CA GLY A 104 -2.45 -8.76 -10.64
C GLY A 104 -3.77 -8.74 -9.87
N VAL A 105 -4.25 -7.55 -9.45
CA VAL A 105 -5.48 -7.37 -8.67
C VAL A 105 -6.52 -6.64 -9.50
N ALA A 106 -7.69 -7.27 -9.67
CA ALA A 106 -8.77 -6.70 -10.45
C ALA A 106 -9.19 -5.31 -9.93
N GLY A 107 -9.08 -4.30 -10.80
CA GLY A 107 -9.49 -2.92 -10.54
C GLY A 107 -8.45 -2.06 -9.83
N TRP A 108 -7.29 -2.59 -9.46
CA TRP A 108 -6.21 -1.79 -8.87
C TRP A 108 -5.25 -1.30 -9.93
N ARG A 109 -4.76 -0.08 -9.78
CA ARG A 109 -3.71 0.47 -10.62
C ARG A 109 -2.88 1.47 -9.85
N LEU A 110 -1.57 1.35 -9.95
CA LEU A 110 -0.63 2.33 -9.42
C LEU A 110 0.09 3.01 -10.59
N LYS A 111 0.06 4.34 -10.63
CA LYS A 111 0.82 5.17 -11.57
C LYS A 111 1.86 5.96 -10.78
N ILE A 112 3.08 6.02 -11.29
CA ILE A 112 4.15 6.86 -10.73
C ILE A 112 4.36 8.05 -11.67
N GLU A 113 4.45 9.24 -11.11
CA GLU A 113 4.73 10.49 -11.83
C GLU A 113 5.83 11.28 -11.11
N GLU A 114 6.58 12.08 -11.86
CA GLU A 114 7.41 13.16 -11.32
C GLU A 114 6.78 14.51 -11.67
N GLU A 115 7.01 15.51 -10.82
CA GLU A 115 6.64 16.92 -11.06
C GLU A 115 7.33 17.53 -12.29
#